data_AF-A0A661U717-F1
#
_entry.id   AF-A0A661U717-F1
#
_cell.length_a   1.000
_cell.length_b   1.000
_cell.length_c   1.000
_cell.angle_alpha   90.00
_cell.angle_beta   90.00
_cell.angle_gamma   90.00
#
_symmetry.space_group_name_H-M   'P 1'
#
loop_
_entity.id
_entity.type
_entity.pdbx_description
1 polymer ?
#
loop_
_entity_poly.entity_id
_entity_poly.type
_entity_poly.pdbx_seq_one_letter_code
_entity_poly.pdbx_strand_id
1 'polypeptide(L)'
;MSSMVDEIRDELLSLIPELAEIKDEALRDGVVDCFTIALDEGGYKPEDMDRMPFTLQIENCPVSLLEHIKGVLATSLAIARTMETVYGPRVSIDRDALIAGALLHDVGKLIEYAEEEGEFIASDTGMLVRHNIIGAQIAREAGLPIEVS
;
A
#
# COMPACT_ATOMS: atom_id res chain seq x y z
N MET A 1 10.73 -9.84 -16.73
CA MET A 1 9.65 -9.96 -15.73
C MET A 1 10.24 -10.19 -14.36
N SER A 2 10.91 -11.32 -14.07
CA SER A 2 11.55 -11.56 -12.74
C SER A 2 12.44 -10.42 -12.25
N SER A 3 13.35 -9.90 -13.08
CA SER A 3 14.32 -8.87 -12.65
C SER A 3 13.70 -7.53 -12.25
N MET A 4 12.57 -7.14 -12.85
CA MET A 4 11.89 -5.88 -12.56
C MET A 4 11.10 -5.96 -11.25
N VAL A 5 10.47 -7.11 -10.99
CA VAL A 5 9.78 -7.37 -9.71
C VAL A 5 10.79 -7.39 -8.56
N ASP A 6 11.96 -7.98 -8.77
CA ASP A 6 13.05 -8.00 -7.79
C ASP A 6 13.56 -6.58 -7.48
N GLU A 7 13.73 -5.73 -8.50
CA GLU A 7 14.11 -4.31 -8.32
C GLU A 7 13.04 -3.52 -7.55
N ILE A 8 11.77 -3.67 -7.90
CA ILE A 8 10.65 -3.01 -7.19
C ILE A 8 10.60 -3.48 -5.74
N ARG A 9 10.78 -4.79 -5.49
CA ARG A 9 10.82 -5.36 -4.15
C ARG A 9 11.93 -4.73 -3.31
N ASP A 10 13.14 -4.65 -3.85
CA ASP A 10 14.29 -4.09 -3.14
C ASP A 10 14.06 -2.62 -2.79
N GLU A 11 13.49 -1.84 -3.71
CA GLU A 11 13.16 -0.44 -3.45
C GLU A 11 12.03 -0.30 -2.42
N LEU A 12 10.96 -1.09 -2.52
CA LEU A 12 9.89 -1.11 -1.51
C LEU A 12 10.41 -1.48 -0.11
N LEU A 13 11.36 -2.41 0.00
CA LEU A 13 12.01 -2.76 1.26
C LEU A 13 12.90 -1.64 1.80
N SER A 14 13.51 -0.86 0.91
CA SER A 14 14.28 0.34 1.27
C SER A 14 13.36 1.44 1.82
N LEU A 15 12.25 1.68 1.12
CA LEU A 15 11.28 2.73 1.47
C LEU A 15 10.47 2.33 2.71
N ILE A 16 10.02 1.08 2.82
CA ILE A 16 9.16 0.56 3.89
C ILE A 16 9.73 -0.77 4.43
N PRO A 17 10.73 -0.70 5.33
CA PRO A 17 11.40 -1.89 5.88
C PRO A 17 10.47 -2.86 6.59
N GLU A 18 9.34 -2.38 7.14
CA GLU A 18 8.32 -3.20 7.80
C GLU A 18 7.68 -4.25 6.88
N LEU A 19 7.79 -4.11 5.55
CA LEU A 19 7.40 -5.17 4.61
C LEU A 19 8.13 -6.50 4.91
N ALA A 20 9.38 -6.43 5.37
CA ALA A 20 10.15 -7.62 5.77
C ALA A 20 9.64 -8.27 7.07
N GLU A 21 8.79 -7.59 7.86
CA GLU A 21 8.19 -8.15 9.08
C GLU A 21 7.06 -9.14 8.78
N ILE A 22 6.49 -9.14 7.57
CA ILE A 22 5.52 -10.15 7.13
C ILE A 22 6.26 -11.49 7.01
N LYS A 23 5.88 -12.46 7.84
CA LYS A 23 6.55 -13.77 7.94
C LYS A 23 6.04 -14.77 6.92
N ASP A 24 4.75 -14.72 6.61
CA ASP A 24 4.19 -15.49 5.50
C ASP A 24 4.75 -14.96 4.18
N GLU A 25 5.62 -15.75 3.56
CA GLU A 25 6.29 -15.38 2.31
C GLU A 25 5.30 -15.18 1.17
N ALA A 26 4.23 -15.98 1.09
CA ALA A 26 3.24 -15.86 0.03
C ALA A 26 2.43 -14.57 0.18
N LEU A 27 2.08 -14.18 1.41
CA LEU A 27 1.43 -12.91 1.68
C LEU A 27 2.36 -11.73 1.37
N ARG A 28 3.63 -11.81 1.80
CA ARG A 28 4.63 -10.76 1.51
C ARG A 28 4.84 -10.58 0.01
N ASP A 29 4.95 -11.68 -0.72
CA ASP A 29 5.09 -11.68 -2.18
C ASP A 29 3.84 -11.09 -2.85
N GLY A 30 2.65 -11.46 -2.40
CA GLY A 30 1.41 -10.88 -2.92
C GLY A 30 1.28 -9.37 -2.65
N VAL A 31 1.78 -8.86 -1.51
CA VAL A 31 1.86 -7.41 -1.26
C VAL A 31 2.79 -6.73 -2.29
N VAL A 32 3.97 -7.31 -2.56
CA VAL A 32 4.90 -6.81 -3.58
C VAL A 32 4.26 -6.83 -4.97
N ASP A 33 3.54 -7.90 -5.31
CA ASP A 33 2.84 -8.02 -6.58
C ASP A 33 1.75 -6.96 -6.72
N CYS A 34 1.01 -6.64 -5.66
CA CYS A 34 0.02 -5.56 -5.68
C CYS A 34 0.65 -4.20 -5.99
N PHE A 35 1.74 -3.85 -5.31
CA PHE A 35 2.47 -2.62 -5.63
C PHE A 35 3.03 -2.65 -7.04
N THR A 36 3.58 -3.78 -7.48
CA THR A 36 4.12 -3.93 -8.84
C THR A 36 3.06 -3.66 -9.90
N ILE A 37 1.88 -4.28 -9.78
CA ILE A 37 0.76 -4.08 -10.69
C ILE A 37 0.33 -2.60 -10.67
N ALA A 38 0.13 -2.03 -9.48
CA ALA A 38 -0.36 -0.67 -9.33
C ALA A 38 0.62 0.38 -9.86
N LEU A 39 1.93 0.18 -9.65
CA LEU A 39 2.99 1.04 -10.16
C LEU A 39 3.10 0.94 -11.70
N ASP A 40 3.05 -0.27 -12.25
CA ASP A 40 3.13 -0.49 -13.70
C ASP A 40 1.92 0.12 -14.42
N GLU A 41 0.69 -0.13 -13.94
CA GLU A 41 -0.53 0.44 -14.51
C GLU A 41 -0.62 1.96 -14.33
N GLY A 42 -0.13 2.48 -13.20
CA GLY A 42 -0.05 3.91 -12.91
C GLY A 42 1.05 4.64 -13.68
N GLY A 43 2.03 3.91 -14.22
CA GLY A 43 3.21 4.50 -14.85
C GLY A 43 4.19 5.14 -13.87
N TYR A 44 4.26 4.64 -12.64
CA TYR A 44 5.07 5.19 -11.55
C TYR A 44 6.22 4.26 -11.15
N LYS A 45 7.22 4.82 -10.49
CA LYS A 45 8.24 4.08 -9.74
C LYS A 45 7.95 4.16 -8.25
N PRO A 46 8.49 3.25 -7.42
CA PRO A 46 8.26 3.28 -5.98
C PRO A 46 8.57 4.64 -5.32
N GLU A 47 9.61 5.33 -5.77
CA GLU A 47 10.03 6.63 -5.20
C GLU A 47 9.05 7.76 -5.53
N ASP A 48 8.23 7.62 -6.57
CA ASP A 48 7.20 8.61 -6.91
C ASP A 48 6.11 8.73 -5.84
N MET A 49 5.94 7.69 -5.00
CA MET A 49 5.03 7.75 -3.85
C MET A 49 5.41 8.85 -2.83
N ASP A 50 6.67 9.29 -2.82
CA ASP A 50 7.17 10.32 -1.90
C ASP A 50 6.77 11.74 -2.32
N ARG A 51 6.42 11.95 -3.59
CA ARG A 51 5.92 13.22 -4.13
C ARG A 51 4.42 13.20 -4.42
N MET A 52 3.82 12.02 -4.55
CA MET A 52 2.38 11.86 -4.74
C MET A 52 1.62 12.29 -3.48
N PRO A 53 0.66 13.22 -3.53
CA PRO A 53 -0.11 13.59 -2.36
C PRO A 53 -1.03 12.44 -1.95
N PHE A 54 -1.20 12.18 -0.65
CA PHE A 54 -2.14 11.11 -0.26
C PHE A 54 -3.59 11.46 -0.61
N THR A 55 -3.94 12.73 -0.81
CA THR A 55 -5.29 13.15 -1.21
C THR A 55 -5.27 14.34 -2.15
N LEU A 56 -6.09 14.29 -3.20
CA LEU A 56 -6.34 15.41 -4.12
C LEU A 56 -7.34 16.43 -3.55
N GLN A 57 -7.96 16.14 -2.41
CA GLN A 57 -8.98 17.01 -1.81
C GLN A 57 -8.39 18.16 -0.99
N ILE A 58 -7.08 18.13 -0.74
CA ILE A 58 -6.36 19.16 -0.01
C ILE A 58 -5.43 19.85 -1.00
N GLU A 59 -5.69 21.12 -1.27
CA GLU A 59 -4.81 21.96 -2.08
C GLU A 59 -3.42 22.02 -1.42
N ASN A 60 -2.36 21.77 -2.20
CA ASN A 60 -0.98 21.67 -1.71
C ASN A 60 -0.84 20.71 -0.51
N CYS A 61 -1.42 19.50 -0.63
CA CYS A 61 -1.36 18.49 0.41
C CYS A 61 0.08 18.29 0.94
N PRO A 62 0.34 18.53 2.24
CA PRO A 62 1.71 18.54 2.77
C PRO A 62 2.22 17.15 3.14
N VAL A 63 1.48 16.09 2.79
CA VAL A 63 1.78 14.71 3.16
C VAL A 63 1.73 13.83 1.92
N SER A 64 2.80 13.09 1.69
CA SER A 64 2.88 12.16 0.56
C SER A 64 2.12 10.85 0.81
N LEU A 65 1.86 10.10 -0.25
CA LEU A 65 1.27 8.76 -0.16
C LEU A 65 2.17 7.84 0.66
N LEU A 66 3.49 7.89 0.43
CA LEU A 66 4.46 7.09 1.19
C LEU A 66 4.45 7.43 2.69
N GLU A 67 4.45 8.71 3.03
CA GLU A 67 4.35 9.17 4.42
C GLU A 67 3.03 8.72 5.06
N HIS A 68 1.93 8.78 4.31
CA HIS A 68 0.62 8.34 4.78
C HIS A 68 0.61 6.84 5.09
N ILE A 69 1.10 6.00 4.17
CA ILE A 69 1.21 4.55 4.37
C ILE A 69 2.06 4.23 5.60
N LYS A 70 3.23 4.85 5.73
CA LYS A 70 4.09 4.69 6.93
C LYS A 70 3.39 5.10 8.22
N GLY A 71 2.67 6.23 8.21
CA GLY A 71 1.93 6.71 9.36
C GLY A 71 0.81 5.76 9.79
N VAL A 72 0.05 5.25 8.82
CA VAL A 72 -1.03 4.27 9.05
C VAL A 72 -0.45 2.96 9.58
N LEU A 73 0.64 2.46 9.00
CA LEU A 73 1.31 1.24 9.45
C LEU A 73 1.83 1.36 10.89
N ALA A 74 2.60 2.40 11.18
CA ALA A 74 3.15 2.63 12.53
C ALA A 74 2.04 2.76 13.58
N THR A 75 0.95 3.45 13.24
CA THR A 75 -0.23 3.60 14.11
C THR A 75 -0.92 2.26 14.33
N SER A 76 -1.13 1.48 13.27
CA SER A 76 -1.77 0.15 13.32
C SER A 76 -0.99 -0.79 14.24
N LEU A 77 0.34 -0.82 14.09
CA LEU A 77 1.23 -1.60 14.96
C LEU A 77 1.19 -1.14 16.42
N ALA A 78 1.07 0.16 16.68
CA ALA A 78 0.94 0.69 18.03
C ALA A 78 -0.38 0.27 18.69
N ILE A 79 -1.50 0.38 17.95
CA ILE A 79 -2.81 -0.06 18.41
C ILE A 79 -2.81 -1.56 18.72
N ALA A 80 -2.24 -2.39 17.83
CA ALA A 80 -2.14 -3.83 18.02
C ALA A 80 -1.38 -4.18 19.31
N ARG A 81 -0.21 -3.57 19.53
CA ARG A 81 0.57 -3.77 20.77
C ARG A 81 -0.22 -3.39 22.02
N THR A 82 -0.99 -2.30 21.98
CA THR A 82 -1.84 -1.90 23.10
C THR A 82 -2.96 -2.92 23.34
N MET A 83 -3.63 -3.38 22.29
CA MET A 83 -4.68 -4.40 22.39
C MET A 83 -4.14 -5.72 22.95
N GLU A 84 -2.98 -6.19 22.49
CA GLU A 84 -2.32 -7.38 23.03
C GLU A 84 -1.99 -7.22 24.52
N THR A 85 -1.53 -6.04 24.93
CA THR A 85 -1.21 -5.76 26.35
C THR A 85 -2.45 -5.76 27.23
N VAL A 86 -3.54 -5.14 26.78
CA VAL A 86 -4.78 -4.97 27.56
C VAL A 86 -5.63 -6.24 27.57
N TYR A 87 -5.79 -6.87 26.41
CA TYR A 87 -6.68 -8.02 26.25
C TYR A 87 -5.95 -9.36 26.44
N GLY A 88 -4.64 -9.40 26.23
CA GLY A 88 -3.85 -10.62 26.33
C GLY A 88 -4.39 -11.71 25.39
N PRO A 89 -4.47 -12.97 25.83
CA PRO A 89 -4.87 -14.09 24.97
C PRO A 89 -6.36 -14.09 24.57
N ARG A 90 -7.16 -13.12 25.05
CA ARG A 90 -8.58 -13.00 24.70
C ARG A 90 -8.80 -12.48 23.28
N VAL A 91 -7.80 -11.80 22.73
CA VAL A 91 -7.81 -11.28 21.36
C VAL A 91 -6.50 -11.68 20.72
N SER A 92 -6.59 -12.37 19.58
CA SER A 92 -5.44 -12.68 18.73
C SER A 92 -5.45 -11.71 17.56
N ILE A 93 -4.33 -11.05 17.31
CA ILE A 93 -4.14 -10.16 16.16
C ILE A 93 -3.18 -10.87 15.21
N ASP A 94 -3.62 -11.05 13.97
CA ASP A 94 -2.73 -11.49 12.90
C ASP A 94 -1.87 -10.30 12.46
N ARG A 95 -0.59 -10.33 12.84
CA ARG A 95 0.35 -9.24 12.57
C ARG A 95 0.71 -9.16 11.08
N ASP A 96 0.79 -10.30 10.39
CA ASP A 96 1.14 -10.33 8.98
C ASP A 96 0.00 -9.71 8.15
N ALA A 97 -1.25 -10.10 8.45
CA ALA A 97 -2.44 -9.51 7.83
C ALA A 97 -2.59 -8.02 8.16
N LEU A 98 -2.28 -7.61 9.39
CA LEU A 98 -2.31 -6.21 9.80
C LEU A 98 -1.32 -5.35 9.01
N ILE A 99 -0.08 -5.83 8.83
CA ILE A 99 0.93 -5.12 8.05
C ILE A 99 0.53 -5.08 6.58
N ALA A 100 0.13 -6.21 5.99
CA ALA A 100 -0.32 -6.26 4.61
C ALA A 100 -1.50 -5.31 4.34
N GLY A 101 -2.53 -5.33 5.18
CA GLY A 101 -3.68 -4.44 5.05
C GLY A 101 -3.29 -2.96 5.20
N ALA A 102 -2.41 -2.62 6.13
CA ALA A 102 -1.93 -1.25 6.29
C ALA A 102 -1.09 -0.76 5.11
N LEU A 103 -0.29 -1.64 4.50
CA LEU A 103 0.48 -1.32 3.29
C LEU A 103 -0.42 -1.11 2.07
N LEU A 104 -1.47 -1.94 1.93
CA LEU A 104 -2.30 -1.99 0.73
C LEU A 104 -3.53 -1.07 0.76
N HIS A 105 -3.91 -0.51 1.92
CA HIS A 105 -5.17 0.22 2.08
C HIS A 105 -5.42 1.33 1.03
N ASP A 106 -4.34 1.94 0.54
CA ASP A 106 -4.35 3.03 -0.43
C ASP A 106 -3.57 2.71 -1.71
N VAL A 107 -3.17 1.44 -1.93
CA VAL A 107 -2.35 1.04 -3.11
C VAL A 107 -3.02 1.42 -4.43
N GLY A 108 -4.36 1.39 -4.48
CA GLY A 108 -5.13 1.77 -5.67
C GLY A 108 -4.99 3.24 -6.07
N LYS A 109 -4.43 4.12 -5.21
CA LYS A 109 -4.17 5.53 -5.57
C LYS A 109 -3.14 5.67 -6.68
N LEU A 110 -2.24 4.69 -6.80
CA LEU A 110 -1.27 4.62 -7.90
C LEU A 110 -1.94 4.50 -9.27
N ILE A 111 -3.20 4.05 -9.34
CA ILE A 111 -3.98 4.02 -10.59
C ILE A 111 -5.10 5.06 -10.58
N GLU A 112 -5.67 5.40 -9.41
CA GLU A 112 -6.67 6.47 -9.30
C GLU A 112 -6.10 7.82 -9.73
N TYR A 113 -4.80 8.04 -9.52
CA TYR A 113 -4.13 9.30 -9.87
C TYR A 113 -3.35 9.17 -11.17
N ALA A 114 -3.28 10.28 -11.89
CA ALA A 114 -2.39 10.49 -13.01
C ALA A 114 -1.55 11.75 -12.74
N GLU A 115 -0.40 11.87 -13.40
CA GLU A 115 0.41 13.08 -13.37
C GLU A 115 0.39 13.76 -14.73
N GLU A 116 -0.04 15.03 -14.74
CA GLU A 116 -0.04 15.88 -15.94
C GLU A 116 0.72 17.17 -15.63
N GLU A 117 1.72 17.48 -16.45
CA GLU A 117 2.53 18.70 -16.32
C GLU A 117 3.15 18.93 -14.92
N GLY A 118 3.38 17.86 -14.16
CA GLY A 118 3.94 17.90 -12.81
C GLY A 118 2.92 18.05 -11.68
N GLU A 119 1.61 18.04 -12.01
CA GLU A 119 0.52 18.04 -11.04
C GLU A 119 -0.19 16.69 -11.01
N PHE A 120 -0.57 16.24 -9.82
CA PHE A 120 -1.37 15.04 -9.65
C PHE A 120 -2.86 15.36 -9.79
N ILE A 121 -3.54 14.61 -10.67
CA ILE A 121 -4.96 14.72 -10.96
C ILE A 121 -5.62 13.34 -10.88
N ALA A 122 -6.95 13.28 -10.94
CA ALA A 122 -7.65 12.01 -11.11
C ALA A 122 -7.43 11.46 -12.52
N SER A 123 -7.02 10.20 -12.63
CA SER A 123 -6.90 9.52 -13.92
C SER A 123 -8.28 9.24 -14.54
N ASP A 124 -8.31 8.85 -15.81
CA ASP A 124 -9.56 8.39 -16.46
C ASP A 124 -10.23 7.26 -15.69
N THR A 125 -9.44 6.32 -15.16
CA THR A 125 -9.92 5.26 -14.27
C THR A 125 -10.39 5.84 -12.94
N GLY A 126 -9.61 6.75 -12.33
CA GLY A 126 -9.90 7.37 -11.04
C GLY A 126 -11.16 8.23 -11.02
N MET A 127 -11.56 8.78 -12.16
CA MET A 127 -12.84 9.47 -12.33
C MET A 127 -14.05 8.52 -12.20
N LEU A 128 -13.87 7.22 -12.44
CA LEU A 128 -14.94 6.22 -12.48
C LEU A 128 -14.88 5.23 -11.31
N VAL A 129 -13.67 4.90 -10.85
CA VAL A 129 -13.41 3.87 -9.84
C VAL A 129 -12.41 4.40 -8.82
N ARG A 130 -12.75 4.32 -7.53
CA ARG A 130 -11.91 4.82 -6.43
C ARG A 130 -10.86 3.79 -6.02
N HIS A 131 -9.74 4.24 -5.44
CA HIS A 131 -8.62 3.41 -4.99
C HIS A 131 -9.02 2.19 -4.15
N ASN A 132 -10.07 2.28 -3.33
CA ASN A 132 -10.49 1.16 -2.50
C ASN A 132 -11.04 -0.02 -3.33
N ILE A 133 -11.72 0.27 -4.44
CA ILE A 133 -12.21 -0.78 -5.36
C ILE A 133 -11.04 -1.31 -6.20
N ILE A 134 -10.17 -0.41 -6.68
CA ILE A 134 -8.99 -0.78 -7.46
C ILE A 134 -8.04 -1.67 -6.64
N GLY A 135 -7.71 -1.24 -5.42
CA GLY A 135 -6.85 -1.98 -4.50
C GLY A 135 -7.41 -3.36 -4.17
N ALA A 136 -8.72 -3.47 -3.94
CA ALA A 136 -9.36 -4.75 -3.71
C ALA A 136 -9.31 -5.68 -4.92
N GLN A 137 -9.46 -5.13 -6.13
CA GLN A 137 -9.31 -5.91 -7.36
C GLN A 137 -7.87 -6.44 -7.49
N ILE A 138 -6.87 -5.59 -7.29
CA ILE A 138 -5.45 -5.97 -7.43
C ILE A 138 -5.04 -6.99 -6.38
N ALA A 139 -5.47 -6.82 -5.12
CA ALA A 139 -5.23 -7.80 -4.06
C ALA A 139 -5.79 -9.18 -4.43
N ARG A 140 -6.98 -9.21 -5.02
CA ARG A 140 -7.60 -10.45 -5.53
C ARG A 140 -6.83 -11.06 -6.69
N GLU A 141 -6.32 -10.23 -7.60
CA GLU A 141 -5.51 -10.67 -8.75
C GLU A 141 -4.15 -11.22 -8.31
N ALA A 142 -3.53 -10.62 -7.29
CA ALA A 142 -2.31 -11.09 -6.63
C ALA A 142 -2.52 -12.35 -5.76
N GLY A 143 -3.76 -12.87 -5.70
CA GLY A 143 -4.07 -14.10 -4.96
C GLY A 143 -4.08 -13.92 -3.44
N LEU A 144 -4.21 -12.69 -2.94
CA LEU A 144 -4.27 -12.42 -1.51
C LEU A 144 -5.57 -12.94 -0.87
N PRO A 145 -5.53 -13.29 0.42
CA PRO A 145 -6.72 -13.72 1.15
C PRO A 145 -7.71 -12.54 1.33
N ILE A 146 -8.99 -12.87 1.50
CA ILE A 146 -10.08 -11.87 1.53
C ILE A 146 -9.96 -10.90 2.72
N GLU A 147 -9.27 -11.30 3.78
CA GLU A 147 -9.03 -10.53 4.99
C GLU A 147 -8.17 -9.28 4.74
N VAL A 148 -7.38 -9.27 3.65
CA VAL A 148 -6.48 -8.17 3.25
C VAL A 148 -6.74 -7.69 1.83
N SER A 149 -7.82 -8.18 1.20
CA SER A 149 -8.29 -7.75 -0.12
C SER A 149 -9.36 -6.68 -0.01
#